data_AF-A0A8T3M3T2-F1
#
_entry.id   AF-A0A8T3M3T2-F1
#
_cell.length_a   1.000
_cell.length_b   1.000
_cell.length_c   1.000
_cell.angle_alpha   90.00
_cell.angle_beta   90.00
_cell.angle_gamma   90.00
#
_symmetry.space_group_name_H-M   'P 1'
#
loop_
_entity.id
_entity.type
_entity.pdbx_description
1 polymer ?
#
loop_
_entity_poly.entity_id
_entity_poly.type
_entity_poly.pdbx_seq_one_letter_code
_entity_poly.pdbx_strand_id
1 'polypeptide(L)' 'RDESCGQCVPCRVGSVRQEELLARLAAGSTIRSRDEELVLLRDIGQAMRDASICGLGQTASSAIESALGQPELVAL' A
#
# COMPACT_ATOMS: atom_id res chain seq x y z
N ARG A 1 7.57 -5.60 3.78
CA ARG A 1 8.68 -4.61 3.78
C ARG A 1 10.04 -5.30 3.74
N ASP A 2 10.31 -6.21 4.67
CA ASP A 2 11.67 -6.74 4.90
C ASP A 2 12.16 -7.75 3.85
N GLU A 3 11.25 -8.33 3.07
CA GLU A 3 11.57 -9.32 2.01
C GLU A 3 11.96 -8.69 0.66
N SER A 4 12.03 -7.35 0.56
CA SER A 4 12.38 -6.70 -0.70
C SER A 4 13.86 -6.91 -1.06
N CYS A 5 14.14 -7.39 -2.28
CA CYS A 5 15.52 -7.46 -2.81
C CYS A 5 16.11 -6.08 -3.18
N GLY A 6 15.27 -5.03 -3.20
CA GLY A 6 15.68 -3.65 -3.41
C GLY A 6 15.83 -3.16 -4.85
N GLN A 7 15.69 -4.04 -5.85
CA GLN A 7 15.99 -3.72 -7.25
C GLN A 7 14.99 -2.77 -7.93
N CYS A 8 13.70 -2.86 -7.59
CA CYS A 8 12.68 -1.93 -8.10
C CYS A 8 12.19 -0.97 -7.01
N VAL A 9 12.20 0.32 -7.33
CA VAL A 9 11.68 1.40 -6.47
C VAL A 9 10.25 1.16 -6.01
N PRO A 10 9.28 0.79 -6.87
CA PRO A 10 7.91 0.56 -6.42
C PRO A 10 7.82 -0.52 -5.34
N CYS A 11 8.53 -1.63 -5.43
CA CYS A 11 8.54 -2.64 -4.37
C CYS A 11 9.26 -2.16 -3.09
N ARG A 12 10.49 -1.65 -3.21
CA ARG A 12 11.33 -1.28 -2.05
C ARG A 12 10.74 -0.11 -1.24
N VAL A 13 10.23 0.90 -1.94
CA VAL A 13 9.66 2.10 -1.30
C VAL A 13 8.17 1.93 -1.08
N GLY A 14 7.42 1.41 -2.05
CA GLY A 14 5.96 1.29 -1.95
C GLY A 14 5.52 0.46 -0.75
N SER A 15 6.18 -0.67 -0.47
CA SER A 15 5.87 -1.51 0.70
C SER A 15 6.03 -0.76 2.03
N VAL A 16 7.06 0.10 2.14
CA VAL A 16 7.29 0.94 3.34
C VAL A 16 6.22 2.01 3.44
N ARG A 17 5.88 2.66 2.32
CA ARG A 17 4.86 3.72 2.29
C ARG A 17 3.48 3.18 2.63
N GLN A 18 3.11 2.00 2.13
CA GLN A 18 1.85 1.35 2.49
C GLN A 18 1.77 1.05 4.00
N GLU A 19 2.84 0.54 4.60
CA GLU A 19 2.90 0.32 6.05
C GLU A 19 2.75 1.62 6.85
N GLU A 20 3.50 2.67 6.48
CA GLU A 20 3.40 3.99 7.14
C GLU A 20 2.00 4.60 7.02
N LEU A 21 1.37 4.47 5.85
CA LEU A 21 -0.01 4.94 5.63
C LEU A 21 -1.00 4.18 6.51
N LEU A 22 -0.91 2.85 6.53
CA LEU A 22 -1.78 2.00 7.36
C LEU A 22 -1.61 2.31 8.85
N ALA A 23 -0.37 2.52 9.31
CA ALA A 23 -0.10 2.90 10.69
C ALA A 23 -0.76 4.24 11.05
N ARG A 24 -0.68 5.25 10.18
CA ARG A 24 -1.35 6.54 10.40
C ARG A 24 -2.87 6.44 10.38
N LEU A 25 -3.43 5.64 9.47
CA LEU A 25 -4.87 5.36 9.42
C LEU A 25 -5.35 4.72 10.73
N ALA A 26 -4.65 3.68 11.20
CA ALA A 26 -4.99 2.98 12.44
C ALA A 26 -4.85 3.88 13.70
N ALA A 27 -3.90 4.81 13.70
CA ALA A 27 -3.69 5.75 14.81
C ALA A 27 -4.63 6.98 14.77
N GLY A 28 -5.43 7.16 13.72
CA GLY A 28 -6.23 8.37 13.52
C GLY A 28 -5.38 9.63 13.31
N SER A 29 -4.12 9.48 12.88
CA SER A 29 -3.13 10.55 12.72
C SER A 29 -2.79 10.78 11.25
N THR A 30 -3.81 10.79 10.39
CA THR A 30 -3.63 10.96 8.94
C THR A 30 -3.15 12.37 8.61
N ILE A 31 -2.36 12.50 7.55
CA ILE A 31 -1.86 13.80 7.08
C ILE A 31 -2.91 14.47 6.19
N ARG A 32 -3.66 13.64 5.46
CA ARG A 32 -4.74 14.02 4.56
C ARG A 32 -6.08 13.47 5.08
N SER A 33 -7.17 13.77 4.37
CA SER A 33 -8.44 13.11 4.65
C SER A 33 -8.29 11.59 4.49
N ARG A 34 -9.14 10.83 5.18
CA ARG A 34 -9.13 9.36 5.09
C ARG A 34 -9.24 8.90 3.63
N ASP A 35 -10.17 9.48 2.87
CA ASP A 35 -10.38 9.12 1.46
C ASP A 35 -9.14 9.35 0.59
N GLU A 36 -8.41 10.45 0.80
CA GLU A 36 -7.15 10.72 0.09
C GLU A 36 -6.01 9.76 0.45
N GLU A 37 -5.96 9.30 1.71
CA GLU A 37 -5.02 8.25 2.13
C GLU A 37 -5.39 6.90 1.47
N LEU A 38 -6.68 6.58 1.37
CA LEU A 38 -7.17 5.36 0.69
C LEU A 38 -6.89 5.40 -0.82
N VAL A 39 -7.05 6.56 -1.47
CA VAL A 39 -6.64 6.75 -2.87
C VAL A 39 -5.13 6.54 -3.01
N LEU A 40 -4.31 7.11 -2.12
CA LEU A 40 -2.87 6.92 -2.19
C LEU A 40 -2.45 5.45 -1.99
N LEU A 41 -3.13 4.69 -1.12
CA LEU A 41 -2.88 3.25 -0.99
C LEU A 41 -3.12 2.49 -2.31
N ARG A 42 -4.17 2.85 -3.06
CA ARG A 42 -4.45 2.26 -4.39
C ARG A 42 -3.40 2.66 -5.41
N ASP A 43 -3.01 3.92 -5.46
CA ASP A 43 -2.01 4.41 -6.42
C ASP A 43 -0.65 3.73 -6.20
N ILE A 44 -0.23 3.56 -4.94
CA ILE A 44 1.00 2.84 -4.61
C ILE A 44 0.88 1.38 -5.05
N GLY A 45 -0.24 0.72 -4.76
CA GLY A 45 -0.45 -0.69 -5.14
C GLY A 45 -0.47 -0.90 -6.65
N GLN A 46 -1.03 0.05 -7.41
CA GLN A 46 -0.98 0.03 -8.88
C GLN A 46 0.45 0.19 -9.40
N ALA A 47 1.22 1.14 -8.85
CA ALA A 47 2.63 1.28 -9.24
C ALA A 47 3.46 0.02 -8.89
N MET A 48 3.14 -0.65 -7.77
CA MET A 48 3.76 -1.91 -7.37
C MET A 48 3.45 -3.04 -8.35
N ARG A 49 2.20 -3.22 -8.76
CA ARG A 49 1.80 -4.17 -9.81
C ARG A 49 2.47 -3.90 -11.15
N ASP A 50 2.38 -2.68 -11.63
CA ASP A 50 2.67 -2.37 -13.03
C ASP A 50 4.17 -2.21 -13.30
N ALA A 51 4.95 -1.82 -12.28
CA ALA A 51 6.37 -1.44 -12.44
C ALA A 51 7.37 -2.25 -11.60
N SER A 52 6.93 -3.34 -10.94
CA SER A 52 7.85 -4.26 -10.26
C SER A 52 8.38 -5.33 -11.20
N ILE A 53 9.68 -5.64 -11.04
CA ILE A 53 10.42 -6.56 -11.93
C ILE A 53 10.06 -8.04 -11.68
N CYS A 54 9.68 -8.40 -10.46
CA CYS A 54 9.40 -9.79 -10.09
C CYS A 54 8.04 -9.93 -9.40
N GLY A 55 7.57 -11.19 -9.29
CA GLY A 55 6.27 -11.52 -8.72
C GLY A 55 6.06 -10.98 -7.30
N LEU A 56 7.10 -10.99 -6.45
CA LEU A 56 6.99 -10.44 -5.10
C LEU A 56 6.56 -8.96 -5.12
N GLY A 57 7.23 -8.13 -5.92
CA GLY A 57 6.89 -6.71 -5.99
C GLY A 57 5.50 -6.47 -6.59
N GLN A 58 5.12 -7.29 -7.58
CA GLN A 58 3.82 -7.21 -8.25
C GLN A 58 2.66 -7.58 -7.32
N THR A 59 2.87 -8.51 -6.37
CA THR A 59 1.82 -9.00 -5.46
C THR A 59 1.92 -8.48 -4.03
N ALA A 60 2.98 -7.73 -3.69
CA ALA A 60 3.21 -7.25 -2.32
C ALA A 60 2.08 -6.34 -1.80
N SER A 61 1.34 -5.66 -2.69
CA SER A 61 0.19 -4.81 -2.32
C SER A 61 -1.15 -5.53 -2.31
N SER A 62 -1.23 -6.77 -2.80
CA SER A 62 -2.52 -7.42 -3.12
C SER A 62 -3.43 -7.62 -1.91
N ALA A 63 -2.87 -7.90 -0.73
CA ALA A 63 -3.65 -8.04 0.49
C ALA A 63 -4.34 -6.73 0.89
N ILE A 64 -3.63 -5.60 0.77
CA ILE A 64 -4.15 -4.27 1.08
C ILE A 64 -5.28 -3.92 0.11
N GLU A 65 -5.09 -4.20 -1.17
CA GLU A 65 -6.08 -3.85 -2.19
C GLU A 65 -7.33 -4.71 -2.13
N SER A 66 -7.18 -5.98 -1.74
CA SER A 66 -8.32 -6.83 -1.38
C SER A 66 -9.10 -6.22 -0.21
N ALA A 67 -8.42 -5.75 0.84
CA ALA A 67 -9.07 -5.13 1.99
C ALA A 67 -9.77 -3.80 1.62
N LEU A 68 -9.18 -3.00 0.72
CA LEU A 68 -9.79 -1.76 0.22
C LEU A 68 -11.08 -1.99 -0.60
N GLY A 69 -11.31 -3.21 -1.07
CA GLY A 69 -12.56 -3.63 -1.72
C GLY A 69 -13.65 -4.09 -0.75
N GLN A 70 -13.35 -4.21 0.54
CA GLN A 70 -14.27 -4.65 1.60
C GLN A 70 -14.66 -3.46 2.49
N PRO A 71 -15.84 -2.85 2.31
CA PRO A 71 -16.25 -1.65 3.03
C PRO A 71 -16.17 -1.76 4.56
N GLU A 72 -16.48 -2.94 5.09
CA GLU A 72 -16.45 -3.25 6.52
C GLU A 72 -15.06 -3.15 7.16
N LEU A 73 -13.99 -3.40 6.39
CA LEU A 73 -12.61 -3.27 6.89
C LEU A 73 -12.12 -1.82 6.84
N VAL A 74 -12.74 -0.99 6.01
CA VAL A 74 -12.33 0.40 5.75
C VAL A 74 -13.24 1.41 6.45
N ALA A 75 -14.29 0.97 7.13
CA ALA A 75 -15.23 1.83 7.87
C ALA A 75 -14.87 2.07 9.35
N LEU A 76 -13.81 1.44 9.87
CA LEU A 76 -13.28 1.65 11.24
C LEU A 76 -12.43 2.93 11.33
#